data_AF-A0A519G0H7-F1
#
_entry.id   AF-A0A519G0H7-F1
#
_cell.length_a   1.000
_cell.length_b   1.000
_cell.length_c   1.000
_cell.angle_alpha   90.00
_cell.angle_beta   90.00
_cell.angle_gamma   90.00
#
_symmetry.space_group_name_H-M   'P 1'
#
loop_
_entity.id
_entity.type
_entity.pdbx_description
1 polymer ?
#
loop_
_entity_poly.entity_id
_entity_poly.type
_entity_poly.pdbx_seq_one_letter_code
_entity_poly.pdbx_strand_id
1 'polypeptide(L)'
;GLAILLISHDFATIRHLSHRVAVMYRGKVVEEGPADQVVDNPQDPYTRRLLDSVPVPNVAEQRARREKFRIDEAAWRKNNPPGTTGTLRL
;
A
#
# COMPACT_ATOMS: atom_id res chain seq x y z
N GLY A 1 26.95 13.16 -10.21
CA GLY A 1 25.49 13.03 -10.05
C GLY A 1 25.20 12.49 -8.67
N LEU A 2 24.02 12.81 -8.12
CA LEU A 2 23.56 12.37 -6.81
C LEU A 2 22.51 11.25 -6.98
N ALA A 3 22.62 10.19 -6.19
CA ALA A 3 21.62 9.14 -6.10
C ALA A 3 21.18 8.99 -4.65
N ILE A 4 19.87 8.83 -4.43
CA ILE A 4 19.26 8.73 -3.10
C ILE A 4 18.32 7.52 -3.11
N LEU A 5 18.45 6.67 -2.08
CA LEU A 5 17.50 5.60 -1.79
C LEU A 5 16.63 6.03 -0.60
N LEU A 6 15.32 6.11 -0.82
CA LEU A 6 14.34 6.46 0.20
C LEU A 6 13.49 5.23 0.52
N ILE A 7 13.28 4.97 1.82
CA ILE A 7 12.37 3.93 2.31
C ILE A 7 11.30 4.64 3.13
N SER A 8 10.03 4.54 2.70
CA SER A 8 8.89 5.17 3.36
C SER A 8 7.70 4.21 3.40
N HIS A 9 6.81 4.45 4.36
CA HIS A 9 5.51 3.82 4.47
C HIS A 9 4.38 4.70 3.87
N ASP A 10 4.70 5.94 3.49
CA ASP A 10 3.76 6.91 2.92
C ASP A 10 4.06 7.20 1.45
N PHE A 11 3.06 6.93 0.60
CA PHE A 11 3.13 7.17 -0.84
C PHE A 11 3.04 8.65 -1.22
N ALA A 12 2.41 9.51 -0.40
CA ALA A 12 2.32 10.94 -0.69
C ALA A 12 3.71 11.58 -0.71
N THR A 13 4.57 11.19 0.24
CA THR A 13 5.97 11.59 0.28
C THR A 13 6.78 11.01 -0.88
N ILE A 14 6.61 9.71 -1.16
CA ILE A 14 7.35 9.01 -2.22
C ILE A 14 7.10 9.62 -3.59
N ARG A 15 5.84 9.98 -3.91
CA ARG A 15 5.46 10.59 -5.19
C ARG A 15 6.27 11.83 -5.53
N HIS A 16 6.58 12.67 -4.54
CA HIS A 16 7.24 13.96 -4.78
C HIS A 16 8.77 13.87 -4.78
N LEU A 17 9.35 12.85 -4.14
CA LEU A 17 10.79 12.76 -3.91
C LEU A 17 11.48 11.72 -4.80
N SER A 18 10.74 10.76 -5.34
CA SER A 18 11.31 9.62 -6.05
C SER A 18 10.96 9.63 -7.54
N HIS A 19 11.94 9.38 -8.39
CA HIS A 19 11.72 9.15 -9.83
C HIS A 19 11.13 7.75 -10.09
N ARG A 20 11.52 6.77 -9.28
CA ARG A 20 11.10 5.36 -9.37
C ARG A 20 10.74 4.83 -7.99
N VAL A 21 9.83 3.87 -7.96
CA VAL A 21 9.32 3.24 -6.74
C VAL A 21 9.32 1.74 -6.92
N ALA A 22 9.76 1.03 -5.88
CA ALA A 22 9.56 -0.40 -5.71
C ALA A 22 8.69 -0.63 -4.47
N VAL A 23 7.62 -1.40 -4.62
CA VAL A 23 6.73 -1.81 -3.54
C VAL A 23 7.09 -3.23 -3.13
N MET A 24 7.28 -3.45 -1.83
CA MET A 24 7.64 -4.75 -1.29
C MET A 24 6.56 -5.32 -0.37
N TYR A 25 6.32 -6.63 -0.47
CA TYR A 25 5.48 -7.39 0.44
C TYR A 25 6.16 -8.71 0.80
N ARG A 26 6.27 -9.00 2.12
CA ARG A 26 6.90 -10.23 2.65
C ARG A 26 8.27 -10.52 2.02
N GLY A 27 9.11 -9.49 1.92
CA GLY A 27 10.48 -9.60 1.40
C GLY A 27 10.59 -9.74 -0.12
N LYS A 28 9.51 -9.55 -0.87
CA LYS A 28 9.52 -9.61 -2.35
C LYS A 28 9.07 -8.28 -2.94
N VAL A 29 9.72 -7.83 -4.00
CA VAL A 29 9.21 -6.73 -4.84
C VAL A 29 7.98 -7.24 -5.58
N VAL A 30 6.84 -6.60 -5.36
CA VAL A 30 5.56 -6.95 -5.98
C VAL A 30 5.19 -5.99 -7.11
N GLU A 31 5.73 -4.77 -7.09
CA GLU A 31 5.52 -3.78 -8.14
C GLU A 31 6.71 -2.82 -8.21
N GLU A 32 7.12 -2.43 -9.41
CA GLU A 32 8.19 -1.45 -9.64
C GLU A 32 7.91 -0.62 -10.89
N GLY A 33 8.16 0.69 -10.84
CA GLY A 33 8.02 1.56 -12.00
C GLY A 33 8.30 3.03 -11.71
N PRO A 34 8.00 3.93 -12.68
CA PRO A 34 7.92 5.37 -12.43
C PRO A 34 6.98 5.66 -11.27
N ALA A 35 7.33 6.60 -10.39
CA ALA A 35 6.53 6.90 -9.20
C ALA A 35 5.07 7.22 -9.54
N ASP A 36 4.84 8.07 -10.55
CA ASP A 36 3.50 8.44 -10.99
C ASP A 36 2.70 7.24 -11.51
N GLN A 37 3.33 6.30 -12.22
CA GLN A 37 2.64 5.11 -12.72
C GLN A 37 2.21 4.17 -11.59
N VAL A 38 3.11 3.92 -10.63
CA VAL A 38 2.83 3.04 -9.49
C VAL A 38 1.77 3.65 -8.57
N VAL A 39 1.72 4.97 -8.46
CA VAL A 39 0.76 5.69 -7.60
C VAL A 39 -0.60 5.89 -8.30
N ASP A 40 -0.61 6.30 -9.57
CA ASP A 40 -1.86 6.69 -10.26
C ASP A 40 -2.54 5.49 -10.96
N ASN A 41 -1.77 4.48 -11.37
CA ASN A 41 -2.30 3.26 -12.01
C ASN A 41 -1.63 1.98 -11.47
N PRO A 42 -1.78 1.69 -10.15
CA PRO A 42 -1.20 0.52 -9.51
C PRO A 42 -1.76 -0.78 -10.09
N GLN A 43 -0.87 -1.67 -10.52
CA GLN A 43 -1.25 -2.97 -11.09
C GLN A 43 -1.34 -4.06 -10.02
N ASP A 44 -0.51 -4.04 -8.98
CA ASP A 44 -0.55 -5.08 -7.96
C ASP A 44 -1.72 -4.85 -6.97
N PRO A 45 -2.49 -5.89 -6.62
CA PRO A 45 -3.57 -5.78 -5.64
C PRO A 45 -3.12 -5.27 -4.27
N TYR A 46 -1.89 -5.56 -3.84
CA TYR A 46 -1.33 -5.07 -2.59
C TYR A 46 -1.02 -3.58 -2.67
N THR A 47 -0.41 -3.11 -3.76
CA THR A 47 -0.15 -1.68 -3.99
C THR A 47 -1.45 -0.87 -3.98
N ARG A 48 -2.50 -1.37 -4.66
CA ARG A 48 -3.85 -0.77 -4.61
C ARG A 48 -4.37 -0.60 -3.18
N ARG A 49 -4.26 -1.65 -2.36
CA ARG A 49 -4.68 -1.59 -0.95
C ARG A 49 -3.87 -0.61 -0.12
N LEU A 50 -2.57 -0.49 -0.37
CA LEU A 50 -1.74 0.50 0.30
C LEU A 50 -2.16 1.92 -0.09
N LEU A 51 -2.33 2.19 -1.37
CA LEU A 51 -2.72 3.52 -1.86
C LEU A 51 -4.11 3.94 -1.40
N ASP A 52 -5.06 3.01 -1.35
CA ASP A 52 -6.39 3.32 -0.85
C ASP A 52 -6.33 3.77 0.63
N SER A 53 -5.34 3.31 1.41
CA SER A 53 -5.18 3.70 2.82
C SER A 53 -4.67 5.13 3.01
N VAL A 54 -4.20 5.77 1.93
CA VAL A 54 -3.73 7.17 1.95
C VAL A 54 -4.91 8.11 2.22
N PRO A 55 -4.79 9.06 3.18
CA PRO A 55 -5.83 10.04 3.44
C PRO A 55 -6.10 10.93 2.22
N VAL A 56 -7.37 11.14 1.88
CA VAL A 56 -7.81 12.15 0.93
C VAL A 56 -8.21 13.44 1.64
N PRO A 57 -8.07 14.63 1.00
CA PRO A 57 -8.39 15.91 1.63
C PRO A 57 -9.86 16.07 2.05
N ASN A 58 -10.78 15.43 1.31
CA ASN A 58 -12.21 15.54 1.57
C ASN A 58 -12.67 14.54 2.64
N VAL A 59 -13.17 15.05 3.77
CA VAL A 59 -13.64 14.23 4.90
C VAL A 59 -14.81 13.31 4.54
N ALA A 60 -15.74 13.76 3.69
CA ALA A 60 -16.88 12.96 3.26
C ALA A 60 -16.42 11.80 2.35
N GLU A 61 -15.51 12.08 1.42
CA GLU A 61 -14.88 11.06 0.58
C GLU A 61 -14.07 10.07 1.41
N GLN A 62 -13.32 10.56 2.42
CA GLN A 62 -12.56 9.71 3.32
C GLN A 62 -13.45 8.74 4.10
N ARG A 63 -14.65 9.18 4.54
CA ARG A 63 -15.62 8.29 5.21
C ARG A 63 -16.12 7.20 4.27
N ALA A 64 -16.49 7.55 3.04
CA ALA A 64 -16.97 6.59 2.05
C ALA A 64 -15.88 5.54 1.70
N ARG A 65 -14.63 5.98 1.53
CA ARG A 65 -13.47 5.09 1.33
C ARG A 65 -13.28 4.13 2.49
N ARG A 66 -13.32 4.63 3.74
CA ARG A 66 -13.19 3.79 4.96
C ARG A 66 -14.31 2.75 5.07
N GLU A 67 -15.54 3.10 4.72
CA GLU A 67 -16.67 2.16 4.68
C GLU A 67 -16.42 1.05 3.65
N LYS A 68 -16.03 1.42 2.42
CA LYS A 68 -15.69 0.47 1.37
C LYS A 68 -14.56 -0.47 1.80
N PHE A 69 -13.52 0.07 2.44
CA PHE A 69 -12.44 -0.72 3.01
C PHE A 69 -12.90 -1.74 4.03
N ARG A 70 -13.80 -1.37 4.94
CA ARG A 70 -14.31 -2.27 5.98
C ARG A 70 -15.02 -3.47 5.35
N ILE A 71 -15.74 -3.23 4.25
CA ILE A 71 -16.44 -4.27 3.48
C ILE A 71 -15.43 -5.17 2.76
N ASP A 72 -14.47 -4.58 2.04
CA ASP A 72 -13.44 -5.33 1.30
C ASP A 72 -12.48 -6.10 2.22
N GLU A 73 -12.15 -5.56 3.40
CA GLU A 73 -11.33 -6.22 4.42
C GLU A 73 -12.03 -7.46 4.97
N ALA A 74 -13.34 -7.38 5.24
CA ALA A 74 -14.12 -8.53 5.68
C ALA A 74 -14.13 -9.64 4.63
N ALA A 75 -14.28 -9.28 3.35
CA ALA A 75 -14.21 -10.23 2.23
C ALA A 75 -12.80 -10.83 2.07
N TRP A 76 -11.76 -10.01 2.19
CA TRP A 76 -10.38 -10.46 2.08
C TRP A 76 -9.99 -11.40 3.24
N ARG A 77 -10.35 -11.06 4.48
CA ARG A 77 -10.12 -11.92 5.67
C ARG A 77 -10.77 -13.28 5.54
N LYS A 78 -11.95 -13.36 4.92
CA LYS A 78 -12.63 -14.63 4.67
C LYS A 78 -11.80 -15.56 3.76
N ASN A 79 -11.07 -14.98 2.80
CA ASN A 79 -10.29 -15.71 1.81
C ASN A 79 -8.79 -15.82 2.15
N ASN A 80 -8.32 -15.04 3.11
CA ASN A 80 -6.97 -15.12 3.69
C ASN A 80 -7.10 -15.12 5.21
N PRO A 81 -7.47 -16.27 5.81
CA PRO A 81 -7.51 -16.38 7.26
C PRO A 81 -6.11 -16.07 7.81
N PRO A 82 -6.00 -15.30 8.90
CA PRO A 82 -4.71 -15.04 9.52
C PRO A 82 -4.05 -16.38 9.82
N GLY A 83 -2.80 -16.55 9.36
CA GLY A 83 -2.01 -17.74 9.67
C GLY A 83 -1.99 -17.92 11.18
N THR A 84 -2.26 -19.15 11.63
CA THR A 84 -2.10 -19.58 13.03
C THR A 84 -0.70 -19.19 13.46
N THR A 85 -0.57 -18.03 14.09
CA THR A 85 0.73 -17.52 14.51
C THR A 85 1.17 -18.46 15.62
N GLY A 86 2.13 -19.33 15.32
CA GLY A 86 2.83 -20.12 16.30
C GLY A 86 3.42 -19.14 17.31
N THR A 87 2.85 -19.14 18.51
CA THR A 87 3.38 -18.46 19.68
C THR A 87 4.78 -19.03 19.92
N LEU A 88 5.81 -18.32 19.45
CA LEU A 88 7.18 -18.57 19.91
C LEU A 88 7.20 -18.10 21.37
N ARG A 89 6.98 -19.04 22.29
CA ARG A 89 7.35 -18.84 23.70
C ARG A 89 8.85 -19.02 23.79
N LEU A 90 9.54 -17.94 24.16
CA LEU A 90 10.85 -18.02 24.80
C LEU A 90 10.70 -18.66 26.17
#